data_AF-A0A7E6DM95-F1
#
_entry.id   AF-A0A7E6DM95-F1
#
_cell.length_a   1.000
_cell.length_b   1.000
_cell.length_c   1.000
_cell.angle_alpha   90.00
_cell.angle_beta   90.00
_cell.angle_gamma   90.00
#
_symmetry.space_group_name_H-M   'P 1'
#
loop_
_entity.id
_entity.type
_entity.pdbx_description
1 polymer ?
#
loop_
_entity_poly.entity_id
_entity_poly.type
_entity_poly.pdbx_seq_one_letter_code
_entity_poly.pdbx_strand_id
1 'polypeptide(L)'
;MATPKRFPTLVQLEQWEETLFQVLSNTTKRPYWFHTEYLNSPKAVHLEAWLVEAIFGPGGEHIPHVECVSQTLLRVNQWDPEGEAEILIFGRPSYQKDVSEMIMNLAYYHRQLRRQSSGGIAAQETEPQSSPAAVLEAETQSSPDAAPEAATPGSPDATQVPVPGL
;
A
#
# COMPACT_ATOMS: atom_id res chain seq x y z
N MET A 1 22.84 14.32 -13.27
CA MET A 1 22.14 14.86 -12.09
C MET A 1 20.88 14.04 -11.92
N ALA A 2 20.81 13.17 -10.91
CA ALA A 2 19.61 12.37 -10.64
C ALA A 2 18.47 13.32 -10.27
N THR A 3 17.31 13.15 -10.90
CA THR A 3 16.12 13.93 -10.54
C THR A 3 15.58 13.36 -9.23
N PRO A 4 15.40 14.16 -8.17
CA PRO A 4 14.86 13.65 -6.91
C PRO A 4 13.47 13.09 -7.16
N LYS A 5 13.22 11.88 -6.66
CA LYS A 5 11.94 11.20 -6.83
C LYS A 5 10.87 11.94 -6.03
N ARG A 6 9.77 12.33 -6.69
CA ARG A 6 8.67 13.05 -6.05
C ARG A 6 7.54 12.09 -5.70
N PHE A 7 7.19 12.08 -4.43
CA PHE A 7 6.11 11.26 -3.88
C PHE A 7 4.81 12.08 -3.75
N PRO A 8 3.64 11.44 -3.86
CA PRO A 8 2.35 12.13 -3.66
C PRO A 8 2.18 12.54 -2.20
N THR A 9 1.58 13.70 -1.96
CA THR A 9 1.31 14.25 -0.63
C THR A 9 0.09 15.18 -0.67
N LEU A 10 -0.64 15.28 0.44
CA LEU A 10 -1.82 16.13 0.60
C LEU A 10 -1.49 17.63 0.57
N VAL A 11 -0.28 18.03 0.95
CA VAL A 11 0.15 19.43 0.94
C VAL A 11 1.48 19.54 0.21
N GLN A 12 1.48 20.26 -0.92
CA GLN A 12 2.71 20.49 -1.67
C GLN A 12 3.60 21.50 -0.95
N LEU A 13 4.81 21.09 -0.62
CA LEU A 13 5.83 21.94 0.00
C LEU A 13 6.94 22.26 -1.00
N GLU A 14 7.27 23.54 -1.16
CA GLU A 14 8.56 23.96 -1.71
C GLU A 14 9.57 24.05 -0.57
N GLN A 15 10.73 23.43 -0.79
CA GLN A 15 11.88 23.57 0.11
C GLN A 15 12.74 24.71 -0.40
N TRP A 16 12.88 25.73 0.43
CA TRP A 16 13.67 26.91 0.12
C TRP A 16 15.07 26.85 0.74
N GLU A 17 15.28 26.05 1.80
CA GLU A 17 16.56 25.78 2.46
C GLU A 17 16.53 24.38 3.13
N GLU A 18 17.61 23.90 3.75
CA GLU A 18 17.68 22.55 4.36
C GLU A 18 16.50 22.25 5.32
N THR A 19 16.02 23.26 6.05
CA THR A 19 14.92 23.12 7.03
C THR A 19 13.69 23.98 6.76
N LEU A 20 13.74 24.86 5.76
CA LEU A 20 12.65 25.83 5.51
C LEU A 20 11.71 25.36 4.41
N PHE A 21 10.45 25.14 4.79
CA PHE A 21 9.37 24.71 3.90
C PHE A 21 8.29 25.79 3.78
N GLN A 22 7.90 26.09 2.54
CA GLN A 22 6.75 26.93 2.25
C GLN A 22 5.66 26.11 1.56
N VAL A 23 4.41 26.33 1.96
CA VAL A 23 3.25 25.71 1.31
C VAL A 23 3.04 26.39 -0.04
N LEU A 24 3.07 25.61 -1.12
CA LEU A 24 2.68 26.07 -2.45
C LEU A 24 1.19 26.44 -2.43
N SER A 25 0.91 27.72 -2.28
CA SER A 25 -0.42 28.25 -2.00
C SER A 25 -1.24 28.39 -3.27
N ASN A 26 -1.69 27.27 -3.85
CA ASN A 26 -2.79 27.28 -4.82
C ASN A 26 -3.82 26.14 -4.65
N THR A 27 -3.64 25.24 -3.68
CA THR A 27 -4.60 24.16 -3.42
C THR A 27 -5.76 24.66 -2.58
N THR A 28 -6.91 24.80 -3.21
CA THR A 28 -8.16 25.36 -2.65
C THR A 28 -8.76 24.54 -1.49
N LYS A 29 -8.12 23.45 -1.05
CA LYS A 29 -8.57 22.61 0.06
C LYS A 29 -7.37 22.04 0.83
N ARG A 30 -6.79 22.86 1.71
CA ARG A 30 -5.85 22.40 2.73
C ARG A 30 -6.58 21.47 3.70
N PRO A 31 -5.98 20.35 4.14
CA PRO A 31 -6.58 19.50 5.16
C PRO A 31 -6.92 20.30 6.42
N TYR A 32 -8.10 20.08 7.02
CA TYR A 32 -8.55 20.87 8.18
C TYR A 32 -7.63 20.74 9.40
N TRP A 33 -6.87 19.64 9.49
CA TRP A 33 -5.92 19.37 10.56
C TRP A 33 -4.53 19.99 10.31
N PHE A 34 -4.25 20.49 9.10
CA PHE A 34 -2.93 20.98 8.74
C PHE A 34 -2.76 22.45 9.15
N HIS A 35 -1.71 22.70 9.91
CA HIS A 35 -1.34 24.03 10.36
C HIS A 35 0.10 24.35 9.94
N THR A 36 0.34 25.60 9.52
CA THR A 36 1.65 26.01 8.97
C THR A 36 2.75 25.96 10.03
N GLU A 37 2.41 26.19 11.30
CA GLU A 37 3.36 26.11 12.43
C GLU A 37 4.03 24.74 12.58
N TYR A 38 3.43 23.68 12.05
CA TYR A 38 4.01 22.33 12.05
C TYR A 38 5.26 22.22 11.17
N LEU A 39 5.49 23.17 10.26
CA LEU A 39 6.65 23.20 9.38
C LEU A 39 7.96 23.60 10.07
N ASN A 40 7.90 24.19 11.27
CA ASN A 40 9.07 24.75 11.96
C ASN A 40 9.98 23.69 12.61
N SER A 41 9.46 22.51 12.91
CA SER A 41 10.21 21.47 13.63
C SER A 41 9.72 20.09 13.20
N PRO A 42 10.02 19.68 11.96
CA PRO A 42 9.78 18.31 11.52
C PRO A 42 10.63 17.33 12.30
N LYS A 43 10.12 16.11 12.46
CA LYS A 43 10.92 14.95 12.86
C LYS A 43 11.47 14.25 11.64
N ALA A 44 12.79 14.10 11.55
CA ALA A 44 13.46 13.35 10.51
C ALA A 44 13.61 11.87 10.89
N VAL A 45 13.32 10.98 9.93
CA VAL A 45 13.53 9.54 10.00
C VAL A 45 14.36 9.12 8.79
N HIS A 46 15.43 8.38 9.03
CA HIS A 46 16.33 7.88 7.98
C HIS A 46 16.16 6.36 7.83
N LEU A 47 16.06 5.90 6.59
CA LEU A 47 15.89 4.49 6.23
C LEU A 47 16.30 4.25 4.79
N GLU A 48 16.61 3.00 4.45
CA GLU A 48 17.03 2.61 3.10
C GLU A 48 15.95 2.97 2.08
N ALA A 49 16.36 3.49 0.93
CA ALA A 49 15.47 4.02 -0.10
C ALA A 49 14.40 3.00 -0.57
N TRP A 50 14.76 1.73 -0.67
CA TRP A 50 13.82 0.65 -1.04
C TRP A 50 12.70 0.44 -0.02
N LEU A 51 12.90 0.80 1.25
CA LEU A 51 11.87 0.66 2.29
C LEU A 51 10.75 1.68 2.14
N VAL A 52 11.00 2.84 1.51
CA VAL A 52 9.95 3.83 1.27
C VAL A 52 8.80 3.22 0.48
N GLU A 53 9.10 2.56 -0.64
CA GLU A 53 8.06 1.94 -1.46
C GLU A 53 7.54 0.64 -0.88
N ALA A 54 8.34 -0.07 -0.08
CA ALA A 54 7.85 -1.23 0.66
C ALA A 54 6.77 -0.84 1.68
N ILE A 55 6.96 0.30 2.37
CA ILE A 55 6.06 0.80 3.42
C ILE A 55 4.85 1.53 2.82
N PHE A 56 5.08 2.41 1.85
CA PHE A 56 4.05 3.31 1.32
C PHE A 56 3.51 2.88 -0.05
N GLY A 57 3.91 1.72 -0.55
CA GLY A 57 3.56 1.22 -1.88
C GLY A 57 4.38 1.84 -3.01
N PRO A 58 4.27 1.29 -4.23
CA PRO A 58 4.96 1.81 -5.42
C PRO A 58 4.69 3.30 -5.63
N GLY A 59 5.73 4.09 -5.82
CA GLY A 59 5.62 5.54 -5.94
C GLY A 59 5.07 6.25 -4.69
N GLY A 60 4.96 5.56 -3.55
CA GLY A 60 4.38 6.06 -2.30
C GLY A 60 2.89 6.38 -2.38
N GLU A 61 2.13 5.64 -3.17
CA GLU A 61 0.68 5.84 -3.37
C GLU A 61 -0.14 5.90 -2.07
N HIS A 62 0.33 5.26 -0.97
CA HIS A 62 -0.35 5.27 0.32
C HIS A 62 0.00 6.48 1.20
N ILE A 63 0.99 7.31 0.83
CA ILE A 63 1.38 8.49 1.62
C ILE A 63 0.19 9.41 1.91
N PRO A 64 -0.65 9.81 0.93
CA PRO A 64 -1.79 10.68 1.21
C PRO A 64 -2.80 10.07 2.20
N HIS A 65 -2.98 8.75 2.17
CA HIS A 65 -3.85 8.06 3.11
C HIS A 65 -3.24 8.05 4.52
N VAL A 66 -1.95 7.73 4.64
CA VAL A 66 -1.23 7.80 5.91
C VAL A 66 -1.33 9.19 6.50
N GLU A 67 -1.05 10.23 5.72
CA GLU A 67 -1.14 11.63 6.17
C GLU A 67 -2.54 12.00 6.65
N CYS A 68 -3.58 11.52 5.97
CA CYS A 68 -4.96 11.75 6.37
C CYS A 68 -5.30 11.13 7.74
N VAL A 69 -4.86 9.88 7.96
CA VAL A 69 -5.19 9.12 9.18
C VAL A 69 -4.35 9.58 10.36
N SER A 70 -3.05 9.82 10.14
CA SER A 70 -2.13 10.24 11.21
C SER A 70 -2.21 11.72 11.55
N GLN A 71 -2.88 12.52 10.70
CA GLN A 71 -2.91 13.98 10.81
C GLN A 71 -1.50 14.58 10.87
N THR A 72 -0.59 14.00 10.10
CA THR A 72 0.77 14.48 9.90
C THR A 72 1.04 14.60 8.41
N LEU A 73 1.82 15.59 8.01
CA LEU A 73 2.31 15.67 6.64
C LEU A 73 3.64 14.91 6.53
N LEU A 74 3.83 14.16 5.46
CA LEU A 74 5.04 13.41 5.17
C LEU A 74 5.73 13.97 3.94
N ARG A 75 7.02 14.23 4.05
CA ARG A 75 7.87 14.54 2.90
C ARG A 75 9.01 13.55 2.82
N VAL A 76 9.14 12.91 1.67
CA VAL A 76 10.22 11.97 1.40
C VAL A 76 11.25 12.66 0.51
N ASN A 77 12.49 12.70 0.99
CA ASN A 77 13.66 13.09 0.22
C ASN A 77 14.46 11.83 -0.09
N GLN A 78 14.50 11.44 -1.38
CA GLN A 78 15.25 10.29 -1.86
C GLN A 78 16.17 10.73 -3.00
N TRP A 79 17.48 10.60 -2.79
CA TRP A 79 18.52 11.01 -3.75
C TRP A 79 19.03 9.83 -4.58
N ASP A 80 19.08 8.63 -3.98
CA ASP A 80 19.57 7.41 -4.62
C ASP A 80 18.60 6.25 -4.29
N PRO A 81 18.04 5.53 -5.28
CA PRO A 81 17.17 4.37 -5.05
C PRO A 81 17.85 3.22 -4.29
N GLU A 82 19.19 3.09 -4.34
CA GLU A 82 19.94 2.09 -3.60
C GLU A 82 20.50 2.60 -2.25
N GLY A 83 20.41 3.91 -2.01
CA GLY A 83 20.97 4.57 -0.84
C GLY A 83 19.98 4.72 0.33
N GLU A 84 20.11 5.83 1.05
CA GLU A 84 19.23 6.21 2.15
C GLU A 84 18.20 7.25 1.67
N ALA A 85 17.01 7.19 2.27
CA ALA A 85 15.97 8.18 2.15
C ALA A 85 15.72 8.84 3.51
N GLU A 86 15.41 10.13 3.48
CA GLU A 86 14.97 10.89 4.63
C GLU A 86 13.46 11.13 4.53
N ILE A 87 12.74 10.84 5.61
CA ILE A 87 11.32 11.15 5.75
C ILE A 87 11.18 12.23 6.82
N LEU A 88 10.67 13.38 6.42
CA LEU A 88 10.31 14.48 7.31
C LEU A 88 8.83 14.38 7.67
N ILE A 89 8.56 14.34 8.97
CA ILE A 89 7.22 14.22 9.53
C ILE A 89 6.85 15.55 10.18
N PHE A 90 5.85 16.23 9.62
CA PHE A 90 5.34 17.49 10.15
C PHE A 90 4.01 17.26 10.85
N GLY A 91 3.85 17.81 12.04
CA GLY A 91 2.61 17.70 12.80
C GLY A 91 2.79 18.10 14.26
N ARG A 92 1.82 17.73 15.08
CA ARG A 92 1.96 17.86 16.54
C ARG A 92 3.07 16.95 17.05
N PRO A 93 3.89 17.35 18.04
CA PRO A 93 5.03 16.55 18.52
C PRO A 93 4.65 15.11 18.93
N SER A 94 3.48 14.90 19.53
CA SER A 94 2.98 13.56 19.87
C SER A 94 2.73 12.70 18.63
N TYR A 95 2.05 13.26 17.62
CA TYR A 95 1.76 12.53 16.37
C TYR A 95 3.03 12.27 15.56
N GLN A 96 3.98 13.21 15.56
CA GLN A 96 5.30 12.96 14.95
C GLN A 96 6.02 11.77 15.61
N LYS A 97 5.92 11.64 16.93
CA LYS A 97 6.50 10.50 17.66
C LYS A 97 5.83 9.18 17.27
N ASP A 98 4.50 9.14 17.29
CA ASP A 98 3.71 7.94 16.98
C ASP A 98 3.95 7.47 15.54
N VAL A 99 3.95 8.41 14.57
CA VAL A 99 4.19 8.12 13.16
C VAL A 99 5.63 7.67 12.91
N SER A 100 6.60 8.29 13.60
CA SER A 100 8.00 7.87 13.53
C SER A 100 8.19 6.44 14.05
N GLU A 101 7.52 6.07 15.14
CA GLU A 101 7.56 4.71 15.68
C GLU A 101 6.88 3.71 14.73
N MET A 102 5.72 4.07 14.17
CA MET A 102 5.03 3.30 13.13
C MET A 102 5.95 3.03 11.93
N ILE A 103 6.60 4.06 11.38
CA ILE A 103 7.52 3.91 10.23
C ILE A 103 8.68 3.00 10.58
N MET A 104 9.31 3.17 11.75
CA MET A 104 10.42 2.31 12.18
C MET A 104 10.00 0.85 12.36
N ASN A 105 8.80 0.60 12.90
CA ASN A 105 8.25 -0.75 13.06
C ASN A 105 7.97 -1.42 11.72
N LEU A 106 7.39 -0.69 10.75
CA LEU A 106 7.17 -1.20 9.40
C LEU A 106 8.49 -1.45 8.67
N ALA A 107 9.45 -0.54 8.79
CA ALA A 107 10.80 -0.73 8.27
C ALA A 107 11.45 -2.00 8.83
N TYR A 108 11.35 -2.21 10.14
CA TYR A 108 11.83 -3.41 10.80
C TYR A 108 11.17 -4.68 10.25
N TYR A 109 9.84 -4.68 10.13
CA TYR A 109 9.06 -5.78 9.57
C TYR A 109 9.50 -6.14 8.14
N HIS A 110 9.62 -5.16 7.24
CA HIS A 110 10.07 -5.41 5.87
C HIS A 110 11.53 -5.91 5.80
N ARG A 111 12.41 -5.40 6.66
CA ARG A 111 13.79 -5.93 6.77
C ARG A 111 13.80 -7.39 7.24
N GLN A 112 12.88 -7.80 8.11
CA GLN A 112 12.74 -9.20 8.52
C GLN A 112 12.21 -10.07 7.37
N LEU A 113 11.13 -9.65 6.70
CA LEU A 113 10.57 -10.36 5.56
C LEU A 113 11.62 -10.58 4.47
N ARG A 114 12.43 -9.56 4.16
CA ARG A 114 13.49 -9.68 3.16
C ARG A 114 14.50 -10.78 3.54
N ARG A 115 14.90 -10.86 4.81
CA ARG A 115 15.80 -11.93 5.30
C ARG A 115 15.18 -13.32 5.21
N GLN A 116 13.89 -13.45 5.50
CA GLN A 116 13.18 -14.73 5.42
C GLN A 116 12.99 -15.17 3.96
N SER A 117 12.67 -14.23 3.06
CA SER A 117 12.52 -14.51 1.62
C SER A 117 13.84 -14.90 0.94
N SER A 118 14.98 -14.38 1.41
CA SER A 118 16.31 -14.77 0.89
C SER A 118 16.76 -16.17 1.31
N GLY A 119 16.05 -16.84 2.25
CA GLY A 119 16.32 -18.22 2.66
C GLY A 119 15.51 -19.28 1.91
N GLY A 120 14.58 -18.87 1.03
CA GLY A 120 13.63 -19.76 0.36
C GLY A 120 13.92 -20.06 -1.11
N ILE A 121 14.99 -19.52 -1.70
CA ILE A 121 15.35 -19.73 -3.11
C ILE A 121 16.77 -20.32 -3.20
N ALA A 122 16.93 -21.53 -2.68
CA ALA A 122 18.14 -22.34 -2.85
C ALA A 122 17.79 -23.84 -2.92
N ALA A 123 16.85 -24.19 -3.78
CA ALA A 123 16.72 -25.51 -4.38
C ALA A 123 15.61 -25.39 -5.42
N GLN A 124 15.98 -25.58 -6.67
CA GLN A 124 15.20 -26.10 -7.81
C GLN A 124 15.61 -25.33 -9.07
N GLU A 125 16.88 -25.48 -9.43
CA GLU A 125 17.27 -25.39 -10.83
C GLU A 125 18.10 -26.63 -11.16
N THR A 126 17.70 -27.28 -12.26
CA THR A 126 18.45 -28.27 -13.05
C THR A 126 18.41 -29.73 -12.64
N GLU A 127 17.40 -30.46 -13.12
CA GLU A 127 17.67 -31.64 -13.93
C GLU A 127 16.64 -31.74 -15.07
N PRO A 128 17.03 -31.45 -16.34
CA PRO A 128 16.31 -31.93 -17.50
C PRO A 128 16.66 -33.40 -17.73
N GLN A 129 15.67 -34.15 -18.24
CA GLN A 129 15.73 -35.52 -18.76
C GLN A 129 15.51 -36.65 -17.75
N SER A 130 14.30 -37.23 -17.78
CA SER A 130 14.11 -38.55 -18.39
C SER A 130 12.63 -38.92 -18.34
N SER A 131 11.91 -38.67 -19.43
CA SER A 131 10.78 -39.55 -19.76
C SER A 131 11.38 -40.83 -20.34
N PRO A 132 10.76 -41.98 -20.07
CA PRO A 132 10.26 -42.70 -21.23
C PRO A 132 8.77 -42.98 -21.08
N ALA A 133 8.09 -42.77 -22.21
CA ALA A 133 6.76 -43.26 -22.45
C ALA A 133 6.71 -44.79 -22.27
N ALA A 134 5.74 -45.27 -21.50
CA ALA A 134 5.18 -46.60 -21.67
C ALA A 134 3.67 -46.43 -21.80
N VAL A 135 3.17 -46.97 -22.90
CA VAL A 135 1.82 -46.89 -23.45
C VAL A 135 1.06 -48.14 -23.01
N LEU A 136 -0.28 -48.05 -22.93
CA LEU A 136 -1.28 -49.12 -22.73
C LEU A 136 -1.47 -49.53 -21.25
N GLU A 137 -2.69 -49.71 -20.73
CA GLU A 137 -3.86 -50.36 -21.35
C GLU A 137 -5.20 -49.69 -21.03
N ALA A 138 -6.13 -49.91 -21.95
CA ALA A 138 -7.52 -49.51 -21.88
C ALA A 138 -8.38 -50.63 -21.28
N GLU A 139 -9.18 -50.30 -20.26
CA GLU A 139 -10.46 -50.96 -19.94
C GLU A 139 -11.40 -49.82 -19.51
N THR A 140 -12.25 -49.30 -20.39
CA THR A 140 -13.58 -49.77 -20.76
C THR A 140 -14.58 -49.79 -19.59
N GLN A 141 -15.67 -49.03 -19.81
CA GLN A 141 -16.96 -48.93 -19.06
C GLN A 141 -16.90 -48.01 -17.83
N SER A 142 -17.61 -46.87 -17.78
CA SER A 142 -19.02 -46.73 -18.09
C SER A 142 -19.38 -45.24 -18.29
N SER A 143 -20.15 -44.96 -19.33
CA SER A 143 -21.02 -43.79 -19.48
C SER A 143 -22.42 -44.34 -19.76
N PRO A 144 -23.50 -43.55 -19.71
CA PRO A 144 -23.76 -42.28 -19.02
C PRO A 144 -25.05 -42.39 -18.17
N ASP A 145 -25.46 -41.35 -17.46
CA ASP A 145 -26.87 -40.98 -17.55
C ASP A 145 -27.07 -39.48 -17.34
N ALA A 146 -27.85 -38.91 -18.24
CA ALA A 146 -28.11 -37.50 -18.37
C ALA A 146 -29.56 -37.23 -17.96
N ALA A 147 -29.78 -36.22 -17.13
CA ALA A 147 -31.05 -35.50 -17.11
C ALA A 147 -30.86 -34.08 -16.56
N PRO A 148 -30.97 -33.05 -17.42
CA PRO A 148 -31.37 -31.72 -17.02
C PRO A 148 -32.84 -31.49 -17.41
N GLU A 149 -33.72 -31.33 -16.43
CA GLU A 149 -35.04 -30.69 -16.60
C GLU A 149 -35.08 -29.52 -15.61
N ALA A 150 -35.03 -28.27 -16.06
CA ALA A 150 -36.06 -27.47 -16.74
C ALA A 150 -37.17 -26.93 -15.80
N ALA A 151 -37.42 -25.63 -15.95
CA ALA A 151 -38.61 -24.86 -15.56
C ALA A 151 -38.73 -24.25 -14.13
N THR A 152 -38.33 -22.97 -14.06
CA THR A 152 -38.92 -21.76 -13.41
C THR A 152 -40.46 -21.78 -13.26
N PRO A 153 -41.18 -20.88 -12.52
CA PRO A 153 -40.89 -19.91 -11.43
C PRO A 153 -41.78 -20.13 -10.17
N GLY A 154 -41.54 -19.40 -9.07
CA GLY A 154 -42.48 -19.38 -7.95
C GLY A 154 -42.26 -18.26 -6.93
N SER A 155 -42.59 -17.02 -7.30
CA SER A 155 -42.96 -15.97 -6.34
C SER A 155 -44.41 -16.18 -5.87
N PRO A 156 -44.65 -16.07 -4.56
CA PRO A 156 -45.78 -15.31 -4.05
C PRO A 156 -45.34 -14.45 -2.87
N ASP A 157 -46.02 -13.42 -2.41
CA ASP A 157 -47.08 -12.55 -2.90
C ASP A 157 -47.06 -11.42 -1.85
N ALA A 158 -47.01 -10.17 -2.31
CA ALA A 158 -46.97 -9.00 -1.44
C ALA A 158 -48.41 -8.63 -1.08
N THR A 159 -48.82 -8.94 0.15
CA THR A 159 -50.08 -8.50 0.76
C THR A 159 -49.70 -8.22 2.23
N GLN A 160 -49.79 -7.03 2.84
CA GLN A 160 -50.84 -6.01 2.84
C GLN A 160 -50.28 -4.63 3.23
N VAL A 161 -50.71 -3.61 2.49
CA VAL A 161 -50.96 -2.26 3.01
C VAL A 161 -52.24 -2.30 3.86
N PRO A 162 -52.29 -1.53 4.97
CA PRO A 162 -53.44 -0.63 5.11
C PRO A 162 -53.07 0.74 5.71
N VAL A 163 -53.40 1.78 4.96
CA VAL A 163 -53.77 3.13 5.43
C VAL A 163 -55.03 3.46 4.62
N PRO A 164 -56.02 4.26 5.06
CA PRO A 164 -55.98 5.28 6.12
C PRO A 164 -57.27 5.41 6.99
N GLY A 165 -57.27 6.33 7.96
CA GLY A 165 -58.52 6.86 8.54
C GLY A 165 -58.40 7.64 9.84
N LEU A 166 -58.34 8.99 9.71
CA LEU A 166 -58.57 10.08 10.69
C LEU A 166 -57.60 10.27 11.87
#